data_AF-A0A1Y0L1K3-F1
#
_entry.id   AF-A0A1Y0L1K3-F1
#
_cell.length_a   1.000
_cell.length_b   1.000
_cell.length_c   1.000
_cell.angle_alpha   90.00
_cell.angle_beta   90.00
_cell.angle_gamma   90.00
#
_symmetry.space_group_name_H-M   'P 1'
#
loop_
_entity.id
_entity.type
_entity.pdbx_description
1 polymer ?
#
loop_
_entity_poly.entity_id
_entity_poly.type
_entity_poly.pdbx_seq_one_letter_code
_entity_poly.pdbx_strand_id
1 'polypeptide(L)'
;MSAAFFDNSDELNTLFHLLGDAEKPKYSSKEIDGFCEDILINFNNLLEISTCFEILQADCLNRYKLNFSQVFEAEDINLNEMPNYQTNSVLWHNFIKTSFLMVSANQDSLNLISPKLVTNFLNIAKKLDEALQLKLHLYK
;
A
#
# COMPACT_ATOMS: atom_id res chain seq x y z
N MET A 1 -5.65 22.93 -13.57
CA MET A 1 -5.24 22.70 -14.97
C MET A 1 -3.87 23.34 -15.12
N SER A 2 -2.78 22.67 -15.50
CA SER A 2 -2.55 21.53 -16.40
C SER A 2 -1.62 20.49 -15.73
N ALA A 3 -1.86 19.18 -15.82
CA ALA A 3 -1.59 18.31 -16.97
C ALA A 3 -0.12 18.30 -17.47
N ALA A 4 0.84 18.80 -16.67
CA ALA A 4 2.26 18.90 -17.06
C ALA A 4 3.25 18.25 -16.06
N PHE A 5 2.79 17.39 -15.13
CA PHE A 5 3.63 16.84 -14.06
C PHE A 5 4.47 15.60 -14.45
N PHE A 6 4.17 14.95 -15.59
CA PHE A 6 4.77 13.65 -15.96
C PHE A 6 5.12 13.57 -17.46
N ASP A 7 5.55 14.67 -18.07
CA ASP A 7 5.91 14.70 -19.51
C ASP A 7 7.40 14.42 -19.78
N ASN A 8 8.15 13.93 -18.78
CA ASN A 8 9.51 13.49 -19.01
C ASN A 8 9.55 11.96 -19.09
N SER A 9 9.74 11.54 -20.34
CA SER A 9 9.99 10.21 -20.86
C SER A 9 11.33 9.62 -20.40
N ASP A 10 11.57 9.59 -19.09
CA ASP A 10 12.54 8.71 -18.49
C ASP A 10 11.76 7.60 -17.80
N GLU A 11 11.87 6.41 -18.38
CA GLU A 11 11.32 5.17 -17.85
C GLU A 11 11.53 5.09 -16.34
N LEU A 12 10.43 5.14 -15.58
CA LEU A 12 10.43 4.75 -14.18
C LEU A 12 10.99 3.33 -14.11
N ASN A 13 12.26 3.22 -13.69
CA ASN A 13 12.94 1.96 -13.42
C ASN A 13 12.09 1.19 -12.40
N THR A 14 11.36 0.21 -12.92
CA THR A 14 10.06 -0.17 -12.37
C THR A 14 10.19 -1.18 -11.25
N LEU A 15 9.21 -1.21 -10.32
CA LEU A 15 9.05 -2.18 -9.22
C LEU A 15 9.00 -3.67 -9.66
N PHE A 16 9.06 -3.91 -10.97
CA PHE A 16 9.12 -5.21 -11.64
C PHE A 16 10.27 -6.12 -11.18
N HIS A 17 11.37 -5.58 -10.67
CA HIS A 17 12.45 -6.41 -10.13
C HIS A 17 12.04 -7.23 -8.90
N LEU A 18 10.87 -6.94 -8.31
CA LEU A 18 10.23 -7.78 -7.29
C LEU A 18 9.66 -9.10 -7.84
N LEU A 19 9.44 -9.21 -9.16
CA LEU A 19 8.68 -10.32 -9.77
C LEU A 19 9.42 -11.65 -9.84
N GLY A 20 10.75 -11.66 -9.76
CA GLY A 20 11.53 -12.85 -10.10
C GLY A 20 11.27 -13.34 -11.55
N ASP A 21 12.02 -14.34 -12.00
CA ASP A 21 12.01 -14.87 -13.37
C ASP A 21 10.73 -15.65 -13.75
N ALA A 22 9.52 -15.09 -13.56
CA ALA A 22 8.27 -15.81 -13.84
C ALA A 22 7.31 -15.04 -14.76
N GLU A 23 7.03 -15.68 -15.91
CA GLU A 23 5.95 -15.50 -16.91
C GLU A 23 5.57 -14.08 -17.36
N LYS A 24 4.97 -13.99 -18.55
CA LYS A 24 4.53 -12.70 -19.11
C LYS A 24 3.68 -11.94 -18.08
N PRO A 25 4.06 -10.72 -17.71
CA PRO A 25 3.38 -9.99 -16.65
C PRO A 25 1.93 -9.69 -17.07
N LYS A 26 0.99 -10.03 -16.19
CA LYS A 26 -0.46 -9.82 -16.38
C LYS A 26 -0.82 -8.33 -16.48
N TYR A 27 0.00 -7.47 -15.89
CA TYR A 27 -0.16 -6.02 -15.84
C TYR A 27 1.12 -5.35 -16.32
N SER A 28 1.02 -4.18 -16.92
CA SER A 28 2.16 -3.35 -17.31
C SER A 28 2.77 -2.62 -16.12
N SER A 29 4.02 -2.17 -16.25
CA SER A 29 4.70 -1.23 -15.35
C SER A 29 3.80 -0.10 -14.84
N LYS A 30 3.18 0.61 -15.79
CA LYS A 30 2.31 1.74 -15.49
C LYS A 30 1.06 1.35 -14.69
N GLU A 31 0.53 0.15 -14.90
CA GLU A 31 -0.61 -0.34 -14.12
C GLU A 31 -0.21 -0.71 -12.70
N ILE A 32 0.97 -1.33 -12.50
CA ILE A 32 1.49 -1.64 -11.18
C ILE A 32 1.75 -0.37 -10.38
N ASP A 33 2.40 0.62 -10.99
CA ASP A 33 2.66 1.92 -10.35
C ASP A 33 1.35 2.60 -9.96
N GLY A 34 0.35 2.59 -10.86
CA GLY A 34 -0.99 3.10 -10.57
C GLY A 34 -1.68 2.38 -9.41
N PHE A 35 -1.52 1.07 -9.30
CA PHE A 35 -2.05 0.32 -8.14
C PHE A 35 -1.35 0.71 -6.84
N CYS A 36 -0.04 0.94 -6.85
CA CYS A 36 0.72 1.38 -5.68
C CYS A 36 0.25 2.76 -5.19
N GLU A 37 0.08 3.69 -6.13
CA GLU A 37 -0.46 5.03 -5.85
C GLU A 37 -1.88 4.96 -5.30
N ASP A 38 -2.75 4.14 -5.90
CA ASP A 38 -4.11 3.97 -5.41
C ASP A 38 -4.15 3.37 -4.00
N ILE A 39 -3.27 2.43 -3.65
CA ILE A 39 -3.14 1.92 -2.28
C ILE A 39 -2.79 3.07 -1.33
N LEU A 40 -1.76 3.86 -1.66
CA LEU A 40 -1.33 4.97 -0.82
C LEU A 40 -2.46 5.99 -0.61
N ILE A 41 -3.17 6.36 -1.68
CA ILE A 41 -4.30 7.30 -1.61
C ILE A 41 -5.42 6.73 -0.75
N ASN A 42 -5.85 5.48 -0.98
CA ASN A 42 -6.94 4.88 -0.20
C ASN A 42 -6.55 4.70 1.27
N PHE A 43 -5.29 4.34 1.55
CA PHE A 43 -4.79 4.22 2.91
C PHE A 43 -4.77 5.58 3.62
N ASN A 44 -4.22 6.62 3.00
CA ASN A 44 -4.22 7.97 3.57
C ASN A 44 -5.65 8.48 3.83
N ASN A 45 -6.59 8.25 2.90
CA ASN A 45 -8.00 8.59 3.10
C ASN A 45 -8.63 7.85 4.29
N LEU A 46 -8.18 6.61 4.60
CA LEU A 46 -8.60 5.93 5.82
C LEU A 46 -8.02 6.59 7.08
N LEU A 47 -6.75 7.02 7.02
CA LEU A 47 -6.08 7.69 8.16
C LEU A 47 -6.66 9.07 8.46
N GLU A 48 -7.20 9.77 7.47
CA GLU A 48 -7.90 11.05 7.66
C GLU A 48 -9.23 10.91 8.44
N ILE A 49 -9.80 9.70 8.49
CA ILE A 49 -11.01 9.40 9.28
C ILE A 49 -10.58 9.02 10.69
N SER A 50 -10.86 9.87 11.69
CA SER A 50 -10.35 9.69 13.06
C SER A 50 -10.66 8.31 13.65
N THR A 51 -11.87 7.80 13.46
CA THR A 51 -12.29 6.48 13.97
C THR A 51 -11.59 5.32 13.28
N CYS A 52 -11.28 5.43 11.98
CA CYS A 52 -10.46 4.45 11.29
C CYS A 52 -9.02 4.48 11.81
N PHE A 53 -8.45 5.68 11.97
CA PHE A 53 -7.12 5.85 12.55
C PHE A 53 -7.02 5.24 13.95
N GLU A 54 -8.01 5.48 14.81
CA GLU A 54 -8.07 4.91 16.16
C GLU A 54 -8.09 3.38 16.16
N ILE A 55 -8.84 2.75 15.24
CA ILE A 55 -8.86 1.29 15.06
C ILE A 55 -7.46 0.79 14.69
N LEU A 56 -6.82 1.42 13.70
CA LEU A 56 -5.49 1.01 13.24
C LEU A 56 -4.42 1.22 14.32
N GLN A 57 -4.47 2.35 15.01
CA GLN A 57 -3.59 2.66 16.14
C GLN A 57 -3.76 1.65 17.29
N ALA A 58 -4.99 1.24 17.59
CA ALA A 58 -5.26 0.21 18.59
C ALA A 58 -4.72 -1.17 18.17
N ASP A 59 -4.87 -1.58 16.91
CA ASP A 59 -4.26 -2.81 16.41
C ASP A 59 -2.73 -2.74 16.49
N CYS A 60 -2.12 -1.62 16.11
CA CYS A 60 -0.67 -1.44 16.20
C CYS A 60 -0.15 -1.64 17.63
N LEU A 61 -0.82 -1.01 18.59
CA LEU A 61 -0.49 -1.14 20.01
C LEU A 61 -0.69 -2.58 20.51
N ASN A 62 -1.73 -3.26 20.05
CA ASN A 62 -2.03 -4.61 20.48
C ASN A 62 -1.03 -5.62 19.91
N ARG A 63 -0.74 -5.54 18.61
CA ARG A 63 0.05 -6.52 17.86
C ARG A 63 1.55 -6.28 17.95
N TYR A 64 1.98 -5.03 17.75
CA TYR A 64 3.40 -4.67 17.64
C TYR A 64 3.96 -4.01 18.90
N LYS A 65 3.10 -3.60 19.85
CA LYS A 65 3.49 -2.79 21.03
C LYS A 65 4.11 -1.44 20.64
N LEU A 66 3.74 -0.92 19.48
CA LEU A 66 4.21 0.34 18.90
C LEU A 66 3.02 1.22 18.50
N ASN A 67 3.21 2.53 18.52
CA ASN A 67 2.23 3.44 17.91
C ASN A 67 2.23 3.30 16.39
N PHE A 68 1.16 3.75 15.74
CA PHE A 68 1.00 3.65 14.28
C PHE A 68 2.22 4.19 13.51
N SER A 69 2.69 5.41 13.82
CA SER A 69 3.85 6.00 13.14
C SER A 69 5.11 5.16 13.34
N GLN A 70 5.31 4.64 14.55
CA GLN A 70 6.48 3.84 14.91
C GLN A 70 6.55 2.50 14.17
N VAL A 71 5.40 1.94 13.76
CA VAL A 71 5.38 0.71 12.95
C VAL A 71 5.99 0.97 11.57
N PHE A 72 5.66 2.09 10.93
CA PHE A 72 6.24 2.47 9.64
C PHE A 72 7.68 2.97 9.77
N GLU A 73 7.99 3.74 10.82
CA GLU A 73 9.36 4.17 11.12
C GLU A 73 10.31 2.97 11.33
N ALA A 74 9.83 1.88 11.96
CA ALA A 74 10.61 0.66 12.14
C ALA A 74 10.94 -0.07 10.82
N GLU A 75 10.23 0.24 9.73
CA GLU A 75 10.48 -0.24 8.38
C GLU A 75 11.17 0.81 7.49
N ASP A 76 11.70 1.89 8.10
CA ASP A 76 12.29 3.06 7.43
C ASP A 76 11.32 3.79 6.48
N ILE A 77 10.01 3.72 6.76
CA ILE A 77 8.95 4.34 5.95
C ILE A 77 8.47 5.64 6.60
N ASN A 78 8.64 6.76 5.89
CA ASN A 78 7.88 7.99 6.13
C ASN A 78 6.70 8.08 5.16
N LEU A 79 5.47 7.92 5.66
CA LEU A 79 4.24 7.92 4.84
C LEU A 79 4.06 9.19 4.01
N ASN A 80 4.52 10.34 4.51
CA ASN A 80 4.43 11.62 3.78
C ASN A 80 5.41 11.71 2.62
N GLU A 81 6.46 10.89 2.61
CA GLU A 81 7.50 10.85 1.59
C GLU A 81 7.38 9.66 0.65
N MET A 82 6.43 8.74 0.88
CA MET A 82 6.18 7.58 0.02
C MET A 82 6.13 7.91 -1.48
N PRO A 83 5.48 9.02 -1.93
CA PRO A 83 5.49 9.40 -3.35
C PRO A 83 6.88 9.67 -3.93
N ASN A 84 7.88 9.98 -3.09
CA ASN A 84 9.26 10.25 -3.49
C ASN A 84 10.12 8.98 -3.57
N TYR A 85 9.66 7.86 -2.99
CA TYR A 85 10.39 6.59 -2.95
C TYR A 85 10.14 5.72 -4.20
N GLN A 86 9.85 6.33 -5.35
CA GLN A 86 9.39 5.66 -6.57
C GLN A 86 10.31 4.51 -7.02
N THR A 87 11.62 4.66 -6.81
CA THR A 87 12.64 3.66 -7.19
C THR A 87 12.98 2.67 -6.07
N ASN A 88 12.46 2.87 -4.85
CA ASN A 88 12.78 2.03 -3.70
C ASN A 88 11.72 0.94 -3.51
N SER A 89 11.92 -0.17 -4.22
CA SER A 89 10.98 -1.30 -4.20
C SER A 89 10.80 -1.98 -2.85
N VAL A 90 11.85 -1.99 -2.03
CA VAL A 90 11.79 -2.58 -0.69
C VAL A 90 10.84 -1.78 0.19
N LEU A 91 10.92 -0.45 0.16
CA LEU A 91 10.00 0.41 0.93
C LEU A 91 8.55 0.28 0.46
N TRP A 92 8.32 0.26 -0.86
CA TRP A 92 6.97 0.03 -1.40
C TRP A 92 6.41 -1.33 -1.01
N HIS A 93 7.23 -2.38 -1.08
CA HIS A 93 6.83 -3.71 -0.66
C HIS A 93 6.46 -3.77 0.82
N ASN A 94 7.31 -3.22 1.68
CA ASN A 94 7.06 -3.17 3.13
C ASN A 94 5.80 -2.35 3.43
N PHE A 95 5.64 -1.18 2.81
CA PHE A 95 4.44 -0.36 2.93
C PHE A 95 3.17 -1.13 2.55
N ILE A 96 3.14 -1.76 1.37
CA ILE A 96 1.97 -2.50 0.88
C ILE A 96 1.65 -3.67 1.83
N LYS A 97 2.66 -4.42 2.26
CA LYS A 97 2.50 -5.54 3.18
C LYS A 97 1.93 -5.08 4.53
N THR A 98 2.54 -4.07 5.13
CA THR A 98 2.20 -3.58 6.47
C THR A 98 0.82 -2.94 6.48
N SER A 99 0.51 -2.07 5.51
CA SER A 99 -0.83 -1.49 5.35
C SER A 99 -1.88 -2.56 5.07
N PHE A 100 -1.58 -3.56 4.22
CA PHE A 100 -2.50 -4.66 3.97
C PHE A 100 -2.81 -5.47 5.24
N LEU A 101 -1.80 -5.81 6.03
CA LEU A 101 -1.99 -6.55 7.27
C LEU A 101 -2.88 -5.80 8.25
N MET A 102 -2.65 -4.50 8.41
CA MET A 102 -3.46 -3.65 9.29
C MET A 102 -4.92 -3.56 8.83
N VAL A 103 -5.14 -3.26 7.55
CA VAL A 103 -6.51 -3.09 7.00
C VAL A 103 -7.25 -4.41 6.95
N SER A 104 -6.61 -5.51 6.57
CA SER A 104 -7.25 -6.83 6.48
C SER A 104 -7.62 -7.39 7.87
N ALA A 105 -6.74 -7.25 8.86
CA ALA A 105 -7.02 -7.70 10.23
C ALA A 105 -8.20 -6.95 10.87
N ASN A 106 -8.44 -5.71 10.45
CA ASN A 106 -9.50 -4.85 10.99
C ASN A 106 -10.63 -4.61 9.98
N GLN A 107 -10.71 -5.43 8.92
CA GLN A 107 -11.60 -5.21 7.78
C GLN A 107 -13.06 -5.01 8.22
N ASP A 108 -13.57 -5.84 9.11
CA ASP A 108 -14.98 -5.78 9.54
C ASP A 108 -15.29 -4.46 10.25
N SER A 109 -14.44 -4.06 11.19
CA SER A 109 -14.61 -2.80 11.93
C SER A 109 -14.47 -1.58 11.03
N LEU A 110 -13.49 -1.58 10.12
CA LEU A 110 -13.28 -0.48 9.17
C LEU A 110 -14.42 -0.39 8.14
N ASN A 111 -14.99 -1.52 7.71
CA ASN A 111 -16.12 -1.57 6.79
C ASN A 111 -17.40 -0.96 7.37
N LEU A 112 -17.57 -0.95 8.69
CA LEU A 112 -18.71 -0.27 9.33
C LEU A 112 -18.62 1.26 9.19
N ILE A 113 -17.42 1.80 8.97
CA ILE A 113 -17.16 3.24 8.90
C ILE A 113 -17.05 3.69 7.44
N SER A 114 -16.19 3.04 6.65
CA SER A 114 -15.93 3.42 5.25
C SER A 114 -15.79 2.20 4.33
N PRO A 115 -16.91 1.51 4.01
CA PRO A 115 -16.88 0.25 3.28
C PRO A 115 -16.29 0.40 1.87
N LYS A 116 -16.54 1.55 1.22
CA LYS A 116 -16.03 1.81 -0.14
C LYS A 116 -14.51 1.92 -0.16
N LEU A 117 -13.90 2.65 0.79
CA LEU A 117 -12.45 2.81 0.86
C LEU A 117 -11.76 1.49 1.19
N VAL A 118 -12.28 0.75 2.18
CA VAL A 118 -11.72 -0.56 2.58
C VAL A 118 -11.82 -1.57 1.44
N THR A 119 -12.98 -1.67 0.78
CA THR A 119 -13.17 -2.58 -0.36
C THR A 119 -12.24 -2.23 -1.52
N ASN A 120 -12.11 -0.94 -1.84
CA ASN A 120 -11.20 -0.49 -2.89
C ASN A 120 -9.74 -0.82 -2.55
N PHE A 121 -9.29 -0.47 -1.34
CA PHE A 121 -7.95 -0.76 -0.86
C PHE A 121 -7.62 -2.26 -0.98
N LEU A 122 -8.48 -3.14 -0.44
CA LEU A 122 -8.26 -4.58 -0.45
C LEU A 122 -8.29 -5.18 -1.86
N ASN A 123 -9.17 -4.70 -2.73
CA ASN A 123 -9.22 -5.15 -4.12
C ASN A 123 -7.95 -4.78 -4.89
N ILE A 124 -7.39 -3.59 -4.65
CA ILE A 124 -6.16 -3.14 -5.32
C ILE A 124 -4.94 -3.87 -4.74
N ALA A 125 -4.87 -4.05 -3.41
CA ALA A 125 -3.86 -4.87 -2.76
C ALA A 125 -3.85 -6.31 -3.29
N LYS A 126 -5.03 -6.90 -3.55
CA LYS A 126 -5.12 -8.23 -4.16
C LYS A 126 -4.60 -8.26 -5.60
N LYS A 127 -4.91 -7.24 -6.42
CA LYS A 127 -4.34 -7.12 -7.77
C LYS A 127 -2.82 -7.00 -7.74
N LEU A 128 -2.29 -6.24 -6.77
CA LEU A 128 -0.84 -6.13 -6.55
C LEU A 128 -0.22 -7.43 -6.04
N ASP A 129 -0.89 -8.18 -5.16
CA ASP A 129 -0.43 -9.50 -4.72
C ASP A 129 -0.35 -10.48 -5.90
N GLU A 130 -1.36 -10.49 -6.77
CA GLU A 130 -1.37 -11.29 -7.99
C GLU A 130 -0.29 -10.84 -8.99
N ALA A 131 -0.09 -9.54 -9.13
CA ALA A 131 0.87 -8.97 -10.05
C ALA A 131 2.29 -9.28 -9.58
N LEU A 132 2.64 -8.90 -8.35
CA LEU A 132 4.00 -8.90 -7.79
C LEU A 132 4.35 -10.17 -7.01
N GLN A 133 3.44 -11.14 -6.91
CA GLN A 133 3.61 -12.36 -6.11
C GLN A 133 4.05 -12.09 -4.66
N LEU A 134 3.47 -11.04 -4.04
CA LEU A 134 3.82 -10.61 -2.69
C LEU A 134 3.49 -11.66 -1.62
N LYS A 135 2.67 -12.64 -1.98
CA LYS A 135 2.14 -13.70 -1.12
C LYS A 135 1.42 -13.13 0.10
N LEU A 136 0.70 -12.02 -0.07
CA LEU A 136 -0.10 -11.38 0.99
C LEU A 136 -1.09 -12.37 1.62
N HIS A 137 -1.62 -13.29 0.82
CA HIS A 137 -2.50 -14.37 1.28
C HIS A 137 -1.87 -15.34 2.30
N LEU A 138 -0.55 -15.40 2.43
CA LEU A 138 0.16 -16.22 3.43
C LEU A 138 0.21 -15.58 4.81
N TYR A 139 -0.10 -14.29 4.92
CA TYR A 139 -0.03 -13.54 6.18
C TYR A 139 -1.41 -13.44 6.88
N LYS A 140 -2.33 -14.36 6.57
CA LYS A 140 -3.66 -14.47 7.20
C LYS A 140 -3.58 -14.90 8.66
#